data_AF-A0A5E4CQA5-F1
#
_entry.id   AF-A0A5E4CQA5-F1
#
_cell.length_a   1.000
_cell.length_b   1.000
_cell.length_c   1.000
_cell.angle_alpha   90.00
_cell.angle_beta   90.00
_cell.angle_gamma   90.00
#
_symmetry.space_group_name_H-M   'P 1'
#
loop_
_entity.id
_entity.type
_entity.pdbx_description
1 polymer ?
#
loop_
_entity_poly.entity_id
_entity_poly.type
_entity_poly.pdbx_seq_one_letter_code
_entity_poly.pdbx_strand_id
1 'polypeptide(L)' 'MECGSHGVCSRGICQCEEGWVGPTCEERSCHSHCAEHGQCKDGKCECSPGWEGDHCTI' A
#
# COMPACT_ATOMS: atom_id res chain seq x y z
N MET A 1 10.36 -8.31 -16.79
CA MET A 1 9.65 -7.96 -15.56
C MET A 1 9.98 -6.51 -15.29
N GLU A 2 9.00 -5.64 -15.51
CA GLU A 2 9.13 -4.21 -15.24
C GLU A 2 8.60 -3.96 -13.82
N CYS A 3 9.50 -3.57 -12.93
CA CYS A 3 9.09 -2.91 -11.71
C CYS A 3 8.78 -1.48 -12.14
N GLY A 4 7.59 -0.99 -11.82
CA GLY A 4 7.17 0.37 -12.12
C GLY A 4 8.08 1.40 -11.47
N SER A 5 7.64 2.66 -11.48
CA SER A 5 8.48 3.80 -11.10
C SER A 5 9.00 3.78 -9.65
N HIS A 6 8.42 2.93 -8.78
CA HIS A 6 8.68 2.86 -7.34
C HIS A 6 9.30 1.53 -6.90
N GLY A 7 10.05 0.88 -7.79
CA GLY A 7 10.76 -0.35 -7.44
C GLY A 7 11.96 -0.62 -8.31
N VAL A 8 12.91 -1.39 -7.77
CA VAL A 8 14.10 -1.83 -8.48
C VAL A 8 14.01 -3.32 -8.76
N CYS A 9 14.19 -3.71 -10.02
CA CYS A 9 14.24 -5.12 -10.41
C CYS A 9 15.57 -5.73 -9.97
N SER A 10 15.53 -6.69 -9.05
CA SER A 10 16.69 -7.42 -8.57
C SER A 10 16.45 -8.92 -8.70
N ARG A 11 17.25 -9.59 -9.53
CA ARG A 11 17.18 -11.05 -9.77
C ARG A 11 15.79 -11.57 -10.17
N GLY A 12 14.99 -10.75 -10.86
CA GLY A 12 13.63 -11.12 -11.27
C GLY A 12 12.58 -11.00 -10.17
N ILE A 13 12.88 -10.22 -9.13
CA ILE A 13 11.93 -9.80 -8.08
C ILE A 13 11.95 -8.27 -8.03
N CYS A 14 10.79 -7.66 -7.91
CA CYS A 14 10.68 -6.22 -7.71
C CYS A 14 10.84 -5.86 -6.23
N GLN A 15 11.89 -5.11 -5.93
CA GLN A 15 12.13 -4.55 -4.61
C GLN A 15 11.46 -3.17 -4.56
N CYS A 16 10.32 -3.08 -3.88
CA CYS A 16 9.53 -1.85 -3.82
C CYS A 16 10.10 -0.85 -2.83
N GLU A 17 9.93 0.44 -3.13
CA GLU A 17 10.20 1.54 -2.21
C GLU A 17 9.24 1.51 -1.01
N GLU A 18 9.62 2.18 0.09
CA GLU A 18 8.75 2.29 1.26
C GLU A 18 7.42 2.94 0.86
N GLY A 19 6.30 2.33 1.28
CA GLY A 19 4.97 2.78 0.88
C GLY A 19 4.45 2.16 -0.42
N TRP A 20 5.21 1.28 -1.09
CA TRP A 20 4.81 0.60 -2.32
C TRP A 20 4.92 -0.91 -2.19
N VAL A 21 3.99 -1.61 -2.80
CA VAL A 21 3.82 -3.06 -2.78
C VAL A 21 3.32 -3.55 -4.14
N GLY A 22 3.11 -4.86 -4.24
CA GLY A 22 2.62 -5.50 -5.45
C GLY A 22 3.75 -6.04 -6.33
N PRO A 23 3.40 -6.83 -7.36
CA PRO A 23 4.37 -7.50 -8.24
C PRO A 23 5.18 -6.51 -9.09
N THR A 24 4.68 -5.30 -9.28
CA THR A 24 5.32 -4.22 -10.05
C THR A 24 5.64 -2.99 -9.21
N CYS A 25 5.42 -3.00 -7.89
CA CYS A 25 5.61 -1.82 -7.04
C CYS A 25 4.80 -0.59 -7.48
N GLU A 26 3.64 -0.79 -8.12
CA GLU A 26 2.73 0.30 -8.50
C GLU A 26 1.52 0.40 -7.58
N GLU A 27 1.39 -0.52 -6.63
CA GLU A 27 0.34 -0.48 -5.63
C GLU A 27 0.88 0.24 -4.40
N ARG A 28 0.22 1.31 -3.96
CA ARG A 28 0.59 1.96 -2.70
C ARG A 28 0.17 1.08 -1.52
N SER A 29 1.11 0.84 -0.61
CA SER A 29 0.80 0.22 0.68
C SER A 29 0.11 1.24 1.57
N CYS A 30 -0.93 0.81 2.28
CA CYS A 30 -1.52 1.66 3.32
C CYS A 30 -0.75 1.54 4.63
N HIS A 31 -0.95 2.54 5.48
CA HIS A 31 -0.42 2.54 6.83
C HIS A 31 -0.90 1.32 7.61
N SER A 32 -0.08 0.81 8.53
CA SER A 32 -0.37 -0.38 9.35
C SER A 32 -1.77 -0.35 10.01
N HIS A 33 -2.16 0.80 10.57
CA HIS A 33 -3.43 1.01 11.26
C HIS A 33 -4.65 0.95 10.33
N CYS A 34 -4.46 1.18 9.04
CA CYS A 34 -5.50 1.04 8.04
C CYS A 34 -6.15 -0.34 8.05
N ALA A 35 -5.33 -1.39 8.23
CA ALA A 35 -5.80 -2.77 8.24
C ALA A 35 -6.47 -3.17 9.55
N GLU A 36 -6.36 -2.36 10.61
CA GLU A 36 -7.03 -2.63 11.89
C GLU A 36 -8.51 -2.23 11.84
N HIS A 37 -8.81 -1.11 11.18
CA HIS A 37 -10.15 -0.50 11.19
C HIS A 37 -10.70 -0.19 9.79
N GLY A 38 -10.04 -0.69 8.74
CA GLY A 38 -10.43 -0.47 7.36
C GLY A 38 -9.81 -1.47 6.40
N GLN A 39 -9.94 -1.17 5.12
CA GLN A 39 -9.32 -1.93 4.05
C GLN A 39 -8.43 -1.02 3.23
N CYS A 40 -7.21 -1.48 2.97
CA CYS A 40 -6.33 -0.81 2.03
C CYS A 40 -6.76 -1.11 0.59
N LYS A 41 -7.05 -0.07 -0.18
CA LYS A 41 -7.22 -0.15 -1.64
C LYS A 41 -6.42 0.94 -2.32
N ASP A 42 -5.46 0.56 -3.16
CA ASP A 42 -4.64 1.48 -3.95
C ASP A 42 -3.97 2.60 -3.11
N GLY A 43 -3.48 2.27 -1.92
CA GLY A 43 -2.87 3.23 -0.99
C GLY A 43 -3.86 4.14 -0.27
N LYS A 44 -5.15 3.90 -0.42
CA LYS A 44 -6.20 4.61 0.29
C LYS A 44 -6.87 3.68 1.29
N CYS A 45 -7.07 4.19 2.50
CA CYS A 45 -7.82 3.49 3.52
C CYS A 45 -9.32 3.70 3.33
N GLU A 46 -10.03 2.62 3.05
CA GLU A 46 -11.48 2.57 3.18
C GLU A 46 -11.83 2.18 4.61
N CYS A 47 -12.23 3.16 5.41
CA CYS A 47 -12.53 2.93 6.82
C CYS A 47 -13.87 2.23 7.03
N SER A 48 -13.90 1.39 8.07
CA SER A 48 -15.13 0.75 8.54
C SER A 48 -16.08 1.79 9.14
N PRO A 49 -17.40 1.53 9.17
CA PRO A 49 -18.36 2.48 9.74
C PRO A 49 -18.00 2.86 11.18
N GLY A 50 -17.90 4.16 11.45
CA GLY A 50 -17.51 4.70 12.76
C GLY A 50 -16.01 5.01 12.92
N TRP A 51 -15.20 4.76 11.89
CA TRP A 51 -13.80 5.14 11.82
C TRP A 51 -13.55 6.15 10.71
N GLU A 52 -12.71 7.14 10.99
CA GLU A 52 -12.39 8.25 10.10
C GLU A 52 -10.88 8.54 10.05
N GLY A 53 -10.49 9.48 9.20
CA GLY A 53 -9.09 9.86 8.97
C GLY A 53 -8.37 9.02 7.90
N ASP A 54 -7.21 9.50 7.44
CA ASP A 54 -6.44 8.87 6.35
C ASP A 54 -5.96 7.45 6.65
N HIS A 55 -5.99 7.05 7.92
CA HIS A 55 -5.55 5.74 8.41
C HIS A 55 -6.60 5.01 9.24
N CYS A 56 -7.86 5.48 9.27
CA CYS A 56 -8.94 4.90 10.05
C CYS A 56 -8.62 4.82 11.55
N THR A 57 -8.01 5.86 12.09
CA THR A 57 -7.58 5.93 13.49
C THR A 57 -8.36 6.95 14.33
N ILE A 58 -9.33 7.65 13.71
CA ILE A 58 -10.16 8.68 14.34
C ILE A 58 -11.56 8.15 14.55
#